data_AF-A0A3N0U6Q0-F1
#
_entry.id   AF-A0A3N0U6Q0-F1
#
_cell.length_a   1.000
_cell.length_b   1.000
_cell.length_c   1.000
_cell.angle_alpha   90.00
_cell.angle_beta   90.00
_cell.angle_gamma   90.00
#
_symmetry.space_group_name_H-M   'P 1'
#
loop_
_entity.id
_entity.type
_entity.pdbx_description
1 polymer ?
#
loop_
_entity_poly.entity_id
_entity_poly.type
_entity_poly.pdbx_seq_one_letter_code
_entity_poly.pdbx_strand_id
1 'polypeptide(L)'
;MAIITRPLSSSEVQKAKPAAKPYYLFDGRGLCLQIKPNGNKYWHCRYNRPSTGKATEISLGQYPDISLAEVRREHQKLLALLAKGIDPREIEREAVDQR
;
A
#
# COMPACT_ATOMS: atom_id res chain seq x y z
N MET A 1 23.87 1.17 1.23
CA MET A 1 23.41 -0.20 1.59
C MET A 1 21.94 -0.32 1.22
N ALA A 2 21.57 -1.23 0.33
CA ALA A 2 20.16 -1.47 0.01
C ALA A 2 19.54 -2.30 1.14
N ILE A 3 18.58 -1.75 1.86
CA ILE A 3 17.75 -2.52 2.80
C ILE A 3 16.92 -3.52 1.98
N ILE A 4 17.29 -4.80 2.03
CA ILE A 4 16.55 -5.88 1.38
C ILE A 4 15.33 -6.17 2.26
N THR A 5 14.20 -5.53 1.96
CA THR A 5 12.92 -5.83 2.62
C THR A 5 12.42 -7.19 2.15
N ARG A 6 12.14 -8.09 3.09
CA ARG A 6 11.54 -9.39 2.79
C ARG A 6 10.06 -9.19 2.45
N PRO A 7 9.56 -9.73 1.32
CA PRO A 7 8.15 -9.63 0.98
C PRO A 7 7.29 -10.37 2.00
N LEU A 8 6.11 -9.84 2.29
CA LEU A 8 5.14 -10.44 3.20
C LEU A 8 4.50 -11.66 2.56
N SER A 9 4.20 -12.65 3.39
CA SER A 9 3.39 -13.80 3.05
C SER A 9 1.94 -13.59 3.46
N SER A 10 0.99 -14.23 2.78
CA SER A 10 -0.45 -14.19 3.16
C SER A 10 -0.66 -14.62 4.62
N SER A 11 0.06 -15.65 5.06
CA SER A 11 0.05 -16.14 6.44
C SER A 11 0.58 -15.10 7.45
N GLU A 12 1.60 -14.31 7.08
CA GLU A 12 2.15 -13.27 7.96
C GLU A 12 1.15 -12.14 8.15
N VAL A 13 0.52 -11.70 7.05
CA VAL A 13 -0.56 -10.70 7.07
C VAL A 13 -1.72 -11.16 7.94
N GLN A 14 -2.14 -12.42 7.80
CA GLN A 14 -3.24 -12.98 8.58
C GLN A 14 -2.89 -13.04 10.07
N LYS A 15 -1.69 -13.55 10.41
CA LYS A 15 -1.21 -13.69 11.79
C LYS A 15 -0.86 -12.37 12.47
N ALA A 16 -0.74 -11.28 11.72
CA ALA A 16 -0.39 -9.99 12.27
C ALA A 16 -1.47 -9.51 13.26
N LYS A 17 -1.06 -9.26 14.50
CA LYS A 17 -1.94 -8.91 15.62
C LYS A 17 -1.93 -7.40 15.86
N PRO A 18 -3.06 -6.80 16.26
CA PRO A 18 -3.06 -5.41 16.68
C PRO A 18 -2.09 -5.20 17.85
N ALA A 19 -1.37 -4.07 17.82
CA ALA A 19 -0.53 -3.61 18.90
C ALA A 19 -1.13 -2.35 19.52
N ALA A 20 -0.62 -1.92 20.69
CA ALA A 20 -1.10 -0.71 21.37
C ALA A 20 -0.94 0.58 20.53
N LYS A 21 -0.03 0.57 19.55
CA LYS A 21 0.21 1.67 18.61
C LYS A 21 0.10 1.15 17.18
N PRO A 22 -0.38 1.97 16.22
CA PRO A 22 -0.41 1.58 14.83
C PRO A 22 1.01 1.34 14.32
N TYR A 23 1.19 0.27 13.55
CA TYR A 23 2.49 -0.10 12.99
C TYR A 23 2.36 -0.55 11.54
N TYR A 24 3.48 -0.55 10.81
CA TYR A 24 3.54 -0.90 9.40
C TYR A 24 4.35 -2.17 9.19
N LEU A 25 3.83 -3.09 8.38
CA LEU A 25 4.56 -4.21 7.82
C LEU A 25 4.93 -3.87 6.37
N PHE A 26 6.18 -4.00 5.99
CA PHE A 26 6.64 -3.65 4.64
C PHE A 26 6.73 -4.88 3.76
N ASP A 27 6.09 -4.86 2.59
CA ASP A 27 6.22 -5.88 1.54
C ASP A 27 7.40 -5.58 0.60
N GLY A 28 7.87 -4.33 0.60
CA GLY A 28 8.95 -3.85 -0.25
C GLY A 28 8.44 -3.00 -1.41
N ARG A 29 9.37 -2.31 -2.09
CA ARG A 29 9.07 -1.40 -3.22
C ARG A 29 8.05 -0.29 -2.91
N GLY A 30 7.85 0.05 -1.64
CA GLY A 30 6.89 1.06 -1.19
C GLY A 30 5.56 0.49 -0.68
N LEU A 31 5.25 -0.79 -0.90
CA LEU A 31 4.04 -1.42 -0.39
C LEU A 31 4.18 -1.74 1.11
N CYS A 32 3.19 -1.33 1.89
CA CYS A 32 3.11 -1.62 3.32
C CYS A 32 1.67 -1.88 3.79
N LEU A 33 1.55 -2.62 4.89
CA LEU A 33 0.30 -2.88 5.58
C LEU A 33 0.33 -2.16 6.93
N GLN A 34 -0.56 -1.19 7.10
CA GLN A 34 -0.81 -0.54 8.38
C GLN A 34 -1.77 -1.39 9.22
N ILE A 35 -1.40 -1.67 10.45
CA ILE A 35 -2.23 -2.40 11.40
C ILE A 35 -2.58 -1.44 12.53
N LYS A 36 -3.88 -1.13 12.65
CA LYS A 36 -4.40 -0.26 13.70
C LYS A 36 -4.60 -1.03 15.01
N PRO A 37 -4.58 -0.35 16.17
CA PRO A 37 -4.89 -0.97 17.46
C PRO A 37 -6.27 -1.64 17.50
N ASN A 38 -7.21 -1.15 16.69
CA ASN A 38 -8.57 -1.69 16.57
C ASN A 38 -8.62 -3.03 15.82
N GLY A 39 -7.50 -3.54 15.30
CA GLY A 39 -7.45 -4.78 14.50
C GLY A 39 -7.64 -4.58 13.00
N ASN A 40 -8.08 -3.40 12.56
CA ASN A 40 -8.21 -3.08 11.14
C ASN A 40 -6.84 -3.01 10.45
N LYS A 41 -6.77 -3.54 9.24
CA LYS A 41 -5.55 -3.68 8.45
C LYS A 41 -5.74 -2.96 7.11
N TYR A 42 -4.92 -1.95 6.84
CA TYR A 42 -5.01 -1.12 5.65
C TYR A 42 -3.76 -1.27 4.80
N TRP A 43 -3.94 -1.46 3.50
CA TRP A 43 -2.86 -1.47 2.54
C TRP A 43 -2.53 -0.07 2.11
N HIS A 44 -1.26 0.28 2.19
CA HIS A 44 -0.73 1.57 1.79
C HIS A 44 0.42 1.38 0.82
N CYS A 45 0.53 2.27 -0.15
CA CYS A 45 1.66 2.35 -1.05
C CYS A 45 2.35 3.70 -0.88
N ARG A 46 3.63 3.67 -0.53
CA ARG A 46 4.51 4.83 -0.44
C ARG A 46 5.26 5.02 -1.75
N TYR A 47 5.13 6.18 -2.33
CA TYR A 47 5.79 6.55 -3.58
C TYR A 47 6.17 8.02 -3.59
N ASN A 48 7.05 8.41 -4.50
CA ASN A 48 7.37 9.80 -4.75
C ASN A 48 6.54 10.30 -5.92
N ARG A 49 5.84 11.41 -5.73
CA ARG A 49 5.02 12.00 -6.80
C ARG A 49 5.91 12.42 -7.98
N PRO A 50 5.57 12.05 -9.22
CA PRO A 50 6.37 12.42 -10.39
C PRO A 50 6.42 13.95 -10.59
N SER A 51 5.33 14.66 -10.31
CA SER A 51 5.24 16.11 -10.57
C SER A 51 5.93 16.99 -9.52
N THR A 52 6.03 16.53 -8.27
CA THR A 52 6.54 17.35 -7.15
C THR A 52 7.73 16.74 -6.42
N GLY A 53 8.07 15.47 -6.69
CA GLY A 53 9.10 14.73 -5.96
C GLY A 53 8.78 14.44 -4.49
N LYS A 54 7.60 14.83 -4.01
CA LYS A 54 7.21 14.67 -2.60
C LYS A 54 6.84 13.23 -2.29
N ALA A 55 7.41 12.69 -1.21
CA ALA A 55 7.02 11.41 -0.65
C ALA A 55 5.54 11.46 -0.24
N THR A 56 4.75 10.56 -0.79
CA THR A 56 3.31 10.47 -0.61
C THR A 56 2.91 9.03 -0.33
N GLU A 57 1.83 8.87 0.41
CA GLU A 57 1.20 7.57 0.67
C GLU A 57 -0.21 7.56 0.06
N ILE A 58 -0.59 6.43 -0.53
CA ILE A 58 -1.93 6.16 -1.09
C ILE A 58 -2.50 4.90 -0.46
N SER A 59 -3.83 4.81 -0.32
CA SER A 59 -4.48 3.71 0.40
C SER A 59 -5.12 2.74 -0.60
N LEU A 60 -4.50 1.58 -0.79
CA LEU A 60 -4.94 0.57 -1.77
C LEU A 60 -6.19 -0.21 -1.34
N GLY A 61 -6.57 -0.14 -0.07
CA GLY A 61 -7.78 -0.79 0.45
C GLY A 61 -7.59 -1.41 1.83
N GLN A 62 -8.62 -2.11 2.32
CA GLN A 62 -8.64 -2.76 3.63
C GLN A 62 -8.57 -4.28 3.48
N TYR A 63 -7.82 -4.95 4.34
CA TYR A 63 -7.87 -6.41 4.49
C TYR A 63 -9.00 -6.77 5.47
N PRO A 64 -9.83 -7.79 5.21
CA PRO A 64 -9.68 -8.83 4.18
C PRO A 64 -10.35 -8.56 2.83
N ASP A 65 -11.03 -7.43 2.64
CA ASP A 65 -11.72 -7.09 1.37
C ASP A 65 -10.81 -7.18 0.15
N ILE A 66 -9.57 -6.69 0.27
CA ILE A 66 -8.53 -6.84 -0.75
C ILE A 66 -7.43 -7.80 -0.28
N SER A 67 -7.16 -8.83 -1.10
CA SER A 67 -6.14 -9.84 -0.82
C SER A 67 -4.72 -9.34 -1.16
N LEU A 68 -3.69 -9.89 -0.52
CA LEU A 68 -2.29 -9.52 -0.80
C LEU A 68 -1.92 -9.66 -2.29
N ALA A 69 -2.45 -10.67 -2.98
CA ALA A 69 -2.20 -10.87 -4.41
C ALA A 69 -2.82 -9.76 -5.25
N GLU A 70 -4.03 -9.33 -4.90
CA GLU A 70 -4.75 -8.26 -5.60
C GLU A 70 -4.09 -6.90 -5.36
N VAL A 71 -3.71 -6.60 -4.12
CA VAL A 71 -2.94 -5.41 -3.76
C VAL A 71 -1.62 -5.35 -4.52
N ARG A 72 -0.91 -6.47 -4.70
CA ARG A 72 0.32 -6.51 -5.50
C ARG A 72 0.08 -6.21 -6.98
N ARG A 73 -1.06 -6.63 -7.53
CA ARG A 73 -1.46 -6.28 -8.91
C ARG A 73 -1.76 -4.79 -9.03
N GLU A 74 -2.55 -4.23 -8.11
CA GLU A 74 -2.82 -2.79 -8.07
C GLU A 74 -1.53 -1.98 -7.90
N HIS A 75 -0.66 -2.40 -6.99
CA HIS A 75 0.65 -1.80 -6.79
C HIS A 75 1.51 -1.80 -8.06
N GLN A 76 1.53 -2.91 -8.81
CA GLN A 76 2.24 -2.95 -10.10
C GLN A 76 1.65 -1.97 -11.12
N LYS A 77 0.31 -1.84 -11.18
CA LYS A 77 -0.34 -0.83 -12.03
C LYS A 77 0.04 0.59 -11.61
N LEU A 78 0.03 0.88 -10.30
CA LEU A 78 0.48 2.16 -9.77
C LEU A 78 1.92 2.48 -10.18
N LEU A 79 2.85 1.53 -10.03
CA LEU A 79 4.23 1.72 -10.45
C LEU A 79 4.35 1.96 -11.96
N ALA A 80 3.54 1.27 -12.78
CA ALA A 80 3.51 1.48 -14.23
C ALA A 80 2.98 2.88 -14.60
N LEU A 81 1.99 3.39 -13.87
CA LEU A 81 1.46 4.75 -14.03
C LEU A 81 2.49 5.80 -13.61
N LEU A 82 3.15 5.59 -12.48
CA LEU A 82 4.23 6.46 -12.00
C LEU A 82 5.40 6.49 -12.98
N ALA A 83 5.75 5.35 -13.60
CA ALA A 83 6.77 5.28 -14.64
C ALA A 83 6.39 6.07 -15.91
N LYS A 84 5.09 6.24 -16.18
CA LYS A 84 4.57 7.12 -17.23
C LYS A 84 4.46 8.58 -16.80
N GLY A 85 4.79 8.90 -15.55
CA GLY A 85 4.66 10.25 -14.99
C GLY A 85 3.23 10.62 -14.57
N ILE A 86 2.32 9.65 -14.46
CA ILE A 86 0.92 9.86 -14.07
C ILE A 86 0.80 9.72 -12.56
N ASP A 87 0.20 10.72 -11.89
CA ASP A 87 0.00 10.69 -10.42
C ASP A 87 -1.25 9.86 -10.08
N PRO A 88 -1.10 8.72 -9.39
CA PRO A 88 -2.23 7.83 -9.12
C PRO A 88 -3.22 8.37 -8.08
N ARG A 89 -2.87 9.42 -7.33
CA ARG A 89 -3.79 10.01 -6.36
C ARG A 89 -4.93 10.79 -7.04
N GLU A 90 -4.76 11.22 -8.28
CA GLU A 90 -5.87 11.72 -9.10
C GLU A 90 -6.81 10.59 -9.50
N ILE A 91 -6.27 9.43 -9.89
CA ILE A 91 -7.06 8.27 -10.33
C ILE A 91 -7.87 7.66 -9.17
N GLU A 92 -7.30 7.54 -7.98
CA GLU A 92 -8.01 7.01 -6.81
C GLU A 92 -9.16 7.92 -6.38
N ARG A 93 -9.01 9.24 -6.54
CA ARG A 93 -10.10 10.20 -6.29
C ARG A 93 -11.27 9.97 -7.24
N GLU A 94 -10.99 9.59 -8.48
CA GLU A 94 -11.99 9.27 -9.51
C GLU A 94 -12.68 7.92 -9.27
N ALA A 95 -11.94 6.91 -8.77
CA ALA A 95 -12.50 5.59 -8.45
C ALA A 95 -13.39 5.58 -7.20
N VAL A 96 -13.12 6.48 -6.23
CA VAL A 96 -13.95 6.65 -5.03
C VAL A 96 -15.25 7.42 -5.31
N ASP A 97 -15.27 8.27 -6.35
CA ASP A 97 -16.45 9.06 -6.74
C ASP A 97 -17.54 8.23 -7.46
N GLN A 98 -17.19 7.05 -7.97
CA GLN A 98 -18.13 6.15 -8.68
C GLN A 98 -18.87 5.14 -7.78
N ARG A 99 -18.88 5.30 -6.45
CA ARG A 99 -19.50 4.32 -5.53
C ARG A 99 -20.55 4.91 -4.59
#